data_AF-A0A6M0SRR7-F1
#
_entry.id   AF-A0A6M0SRR7-F1
#
_cell.length_a   1.000
_cell.length_b   1.000
_cell.length_c   1.000
_cell.angle_alpha   90.00
_cell.angle_beta   90.00
_cell.angle_gamma   90.00
#
_symmetry.space_group_name_H-M   'P 1'
#
loop_
_entity.id
_entity.type
_entity.pdbx_description
1 polymer ?
#
loop_
_entity_poly.entity_id
_entity_poly.type
_entity_poly.pdbx_seq_one_letter_code
_entity_poly.pdbx_strand_id
1 'polypeptide(L)'
;MYEHKTIINKDGFIIENCVLFIDNIPQYFEITEDMQIVDMPNKTYIKPKWTGIEWVEGATEEEIKEYEENNKPKPKEPTETELLQKQLLETQALVAELRYKTILKENGGI
;
A
#
# COMPACT_ATOMS: atom_id res chain seq x y z
N MET A 1 -17.02 2.16 31.57
CA MET A 1 -16.55 2.90 30.36
C MET A 1 -15.64 1.99 29.57
N TYR A 2 -15.81 1.90 28.24
CA TYR A 2 -14.92 1.10 27.39
C TYR A 2 -14.04 2.00 26.52
N GLU A 3 -12.78 1.63 26.38
CA GLU A 3 -11.84 2.31 25.51
C GLU A 3 -10.86 1.30 24.89
N HIS A 4 -10.23 1.68 23.78
CA HIS A 4 -9.14 0.90 23.19
C HIS A 4 -7.86 1.71 23.29
N LYS A 5 -6.78 1.05 23.72
CA LYS A 5 -5.47 1.65 23.88
C LYS A 5 -4.40 0.80 23.19
N THR A 6 -3.28 1.44 22.93
CA THR A 6 -2.07 0.80 22.42
C THR A 6 -1.11 0.57 23.58
N ILE A 7 -0.50 -0.60 23.61
CA ILE A 7 0.55 -0.97 24.56
C ILE A 7 1.89 -0.88 23.85
N ILE A 8 2.82 -0.14 24.43
CA ILE A 8 4.19 0.02 23.93
C ILE A 8 5.20 -0.53 24.92
N ASN A 9 6.38 -0.92 24.43
CA ASN A 9 7.53 -1.23 25.26
C ASN A 9 8.23 0.04 25.75
N LYS A 10 9.21 -0.12 26.65
CA LYS A 10 10.07 0.95 27.17
C LYS A 10 10.78 1.81 26.12
N ASP A 11 11.00 1.26 24.92
CA ASP A 11 11.68 1.94 23.82
C ASP A 11 10.70 2.72 22.91
N GLY A 12 9.40 2.68 23.24
CA GLY A 12 8.34 3.39 22.55
C GLY A 12 7.70 2.63 21.39
N PHE A 13 8.06 1.36 21.16
CA PHE A 13 7.52 0.57 20.05
C PHE A 13 6.29 -0.21 20.48
N ILE A 14 5.33 -0.34 19.55
CA ILE A 14 4.08 -1.08 19.78
C ILE A 14 4.36 -2.55 20.08
N ILE A 15 3.79 -3.03 21.19
CA ILE A 15 3.65 -4.45 21.53
C ILE A 15 2.28 -4.95 21.07
N GLU A 16 1.22 -4.20 21.41
CA GLU A 16 -0.15 -4.52 21.01
C GLU A 16 -0.89 -3.22 20.65
N ASN A 17 -1.56 -3.22 19.51
CA ASN A 17 -2.12 -2.00 18.93
C ASN A 17 -3.51 -1.68 19.51
N CYS A 18 -4.28 -2.71 19.85
CA CYS A 18 -5.68 -2.55 20.22
C CYS A 18 -6.06 -3.45 21.41
N VAL A 19 -5.76 -2.97 22.62
CA VAL A 19 -6.22 -3.61 23.87
C VAL A 19 -7.51 -2.95 24.33
N LEU A 20 -8.53 -3.77 24.57
CA LEU A 20 -9.79 -3.32 25.17
C LEU A 20 -9.60 -3.07 26.68
N PHE A 21 -10.04 -1.91 27.14
CA PHE A 21 -10.12 -1.57 28.56
C PHE A 21 -11.59 -1.43 28.96
N ILE A 22 -11.97 -2.07 30.07
CA ILE A 22 -13.27 -1.90 30.72
C ILE A 22 -12.99 -1.36 32.12
N ASP A 23 -13.48 -0.15 32.39
CA ASP A 23 -13.27 0.55 33.67
C ASP A 23 -11.78 0.66 34.04
N ASN A 24 -10.94 1.01 33.05
CA ASN A 24 -9.48 1.10 33.13
C ASN A 24 -8.75 -0.23 33.41
N ILE A 25 -9.43 -1.37 33.25
CA ILE A 25 -8.83 -2.70 33.39
C ILE A 25 -8.64 -3.32 32.00
N PRO A 26 -7.41 -3.71 31.61
CA PRO A 26 -7.16 -4.36 30.33
C PRO A 26 -7.84 -5.72 30.28
N GLN A 27 -8.43 -6.05 29.13
CA GLN A 27 -9.11 -7.32 28.88
C GLN A 27 -8.22 -8.20 28.01
N TYR A 28 -8.06 -9.47 28.41
CA TYR A 28 -7.26 -10.48 27.68
C TYR A 28 -5.80 -10.09 27.43
N PHE A 29 -5.27 -9.14 28.19
CA PHE A 29 -3.89 -8.67 28.09
C PHE A 29 -3.34 -8.37 29.49
N GLU A 30 -2.13 -8.83 29.76
CA GLU A 30 -1.42 -8.58 31.02
C GLU A 30 -0.41 -7.46 30.83
N ILE A 31 -0.47 -6.43 31.68
CA ILE A 31 0.43 -5.28 31.62
C ILE A 31 1.55 -5.48 32.63
N THR A 32 2.79 -5.48 32.14
CA THR A 32 4.01 -5.56 32.95
C THR A 32 4.61 -4.18 33.21
N GLU A 33 5.56 -4.09 34.14
CA GLU A 33 6.17 -2.81 34.56
C GLU A 33 6.95 -2.08 33.46
N ASP A 34 7.41 -2.79 32.43
CA ASP A 34 8.16 -2.26 31.29
C ASP A 34 7.26 -1.80 30.12
N MET A 35 5.95 -1.88 30.30
CA MET A 35 4.96 -1.48 29.31
C MET A 35 4.34 -0.13 29.65
N GLN A 36 3.89 0.58 28.61
CA GLN A 36 3.12 1.82 28.76
C GLN A 36 1.84 1.76 27.95
N ILE A 37 0.79 2.38 28.49
CA ILE A 37 -0.53 2.49 27.86
C ILE A 37 -0.62 3.88 27.23
N VAL A 38 -0.85 3.94 25.92
CA VAL A 38 -0.95 5.19 25.17
C VAL A 38 -2.14 5.14 24.20
N ASP A 39 -2.53 6.29 23.69
CA ASP A 39 -3.52 6.36 22.63
C ASP A 39 -2.95 5.88 21.30
N MET A 40 -3.81 5.33 20.45
CA MET A 40 -3.44 4.83 19.13
C MET A 40 -2.81 5.94 18.25
N PRO A 41 -1.90 5.57 17.33
CA PRO A 41 -1.38 6.49 16.35
C PRO A 41 -2.50 7.14 15.53
N ASN A 42 -2.43 8.46 15.34
CA ASN A 42 -3.44 9.23 14.58
C ASN A 42 -3.22 9.20 13.06
N LYS A 43 -2.13 8.57 12.61
CA LYS A 43 -1.78 8.40 11.20
C LYS A 43 -1.09 7.05 10.99
N THR A 44 -0.93 6.67 9.73
CA THR A 44 -0.22 5.45 9.36
C THR A 44 1.29 5.71 9.41
N TYR A 45 2.01 4.79 10.05
CA TYR A 45 3.47 4.70 10.04
C TYR A 45 3.86 3.28 9.64
N ILE A 46 5.03 3.13 9.05
CA ILE A 46 5.60 1.81 8.72
C ILE A 46 6.01 1.11 10.01
N LYS A 47 6.66 1.84 10.94
CA LYS A 47 7.08 1.36 12.25
C LYS A 47 6.84 2.45 13.30
N PRO A 48 5.59 2.57 13.82
CA PRO A 48 5.25 3.61 14.78
C PRO A 48 6.12 3.55 16.04
N LYS A 49 6.62 4.71 16.47
CA LYS A 49 7.37 4.88 17.71
C LYS A 49 6.83 6.04 18.53
N TRP A 50 6.53 5.80 19.80
CA TRP A 50 6.12 6.83 20.75
C TRP A 50 7.34 7.54 21.36
N THR A 51 7.32 8.87 21.38
CA THR A 51 8.42 9.69 21.94
C THR A 51 8.20 10.09 23.39
N GLY A 52 7.05 9.74 23.97
CA GLY A 52 6.56 10.30 25.23
C GLY A 52 5.56 11.43 25.04
N ILE A 53 5.53 12.06 23.86
CA ILE A 53 4.65 13.19 23.53
C ILE A 53 3.82 12.90 22.27
N GLU A 54 4.44 12.29 21.26
CA GLU A 54 3.80 12.04 19.97
C GLU A 54 4.32 10.76 19.30
N TRP A 55 3.57 10.31 18.30
CA TRP A 55 3.98 9.21 17.43
C TRP A 55 4.88 9.73 16.30
N VAL A 56 6.00 9.05 16.06
CA VAL A 56 6.92 9.31 14.94
C VAL A 56 7.19 8.03 14.15
N GLU A 57 7.76 8.18 12.96
CA GLU A 57 8.28 7.04 12.20
C GLU A 57 9.56 6.55 12.84
N GLY A 58 9.57 5.29 13.25
CA GLY A 58 10.72 4.61 13.84
C GLY A 58 11.50 3.75 12.84
N ALA A 59 11.00 3.61 11.61
CA ALA A 59 11.69 2.89 10.54
C ALA A 59 12.90 3.69 10.03
N THR A 60 13.99 3.00 9.68
CA THR A 60 15.12 3.63 8.97
C THR A 60 14.77 3.90 7.51
N GLU A 61 15.55 4.73 6.81
CA GLU A 61 15.35 4.99 5.38
C GLU A 61 15.41 3.68 4.56
N GLU A 62 16.28 2.75 4.93
CA GLU A 62 16.39 1.43 4.31
C GLU A 62 15.13 0.58 4.55
N GLU A 63 14.62 0.54 5.78
CA GLU A 63 13.37 -0.18 6.12
C GLU A 63 12.16 0.43 5.37
N ILE A 64 12.11 1.76 5.26
CA ILE A 64 11.07 2.47 4.50
C ILE A 64 11.15 2.07 3.02
N LYS A 65 12.34 2.12 2.43
CA LYS A 65 12.55 1.76 1.03
C LYS A 65 12.18 0.30 0.76
N GLU A 66 12.56 -0.62 1.65
CA GLU A 66 12.19 -2.03 1.56
C GLU A 66 10.68 -2.22 1.66
N TYR A 67 10.03 -1.55 2.60
CA TYR A 67 8.57 -1.57 2.73
C TYR A 67 7.90 -1.06 1.46
N GLU A 68 8.35 0.08 0.92
CA GLU A 68 7.81 0.66 -0.30
C GLU A 68 7.98 -0.29 -1.48
N GLU A 69 9.15 -0.91 -1.66
CA GLU A 69 9.41 -1.89 -2.73
C GLU A 69 8.52 -3.13 -2.63
N ASN A 70 8.34 -3.67 -1.43
CA ASN A 70 7.53 -4.86 -1.18
C ASN A 70 6.02 -4.59 -1.28
N ASN A 71 5.59 -3.35 -1.01
CA ASN A 71 4.19 -2.94 -1.03
C ASN A 71 3.81 -2.13 -2.28
N LYS A 72 4.70 -2.02 -3.28
CA LYS A 72 4.33 -1.39 -4.55
C LYS A 72 3.10 -2.10 -5.11
N PRO A 73 2.07 -1.35 -5.55
CA PRO A 73 0.94 -1.96 -6.22
C PRO A 73 1.49 -2.75 -7.41
N LYS A 74 1.19 -4.05 -7.43
CA LYS A 74 1.58 -4.90 -8.55
C LYS A 74 1.01 -4.28 -9.84
N PRO A 75 1.76 -4.31 -10.95
CA PRO A 75 1.19 -3.92 -12.24
C PRO A 75 -0.13 -4.65 -12.43
N LYS A 76 -1.21 -3.89 -12.62
CA LYS A 76 -2.51 -4.48 -12.88
C LYS A 76 -2.39 -5.25 -14.20
N GLU A 77 -2.67 -6.55 -14.19
CA GLU A 77 -2.80 -7.28 -15.44
C GLU A 77 -3.88 -6.61 -16.28
N PRO A 78 -3.64 -6.42 -17.59
CA PRO A 78 -4.64 -5.83 -18.46
C PRO A 78 -5.91 -6.69 -18.39
N THR A 79 -7.05 -6.04 -18.24
CA THR A 79 -8.34 -6.70 -18.36
C THR A 79 -8.51 -7.29 -19.75
N GLU A 80 -9.39 -8.28 -19.90
CA GLU A 80 -9.73 -8.85 -21.20
C GLU A 80 -10.16 -7.76 -22.20
N THR A 81 -10.94 -6.77 -21.75
CA THR A 81 -11.35 -5.63 -22.57
C THR A 81 -10.18 -4.77 -23.04
N GLU A 82 -9.22 -4.46 -22.16
CA GLU A 82 -8.02 -3.69 -22.53
C GLU A 82 -7.16 -4.48 -23.53
N LEU A 83 -7.06 -5.80 -23.36
CA LEU A 83 -6.36 -6.67 -24.29
C LEU A 83 -7.05 -6.70 -25.67
N LEU A 84 -8.37 -6.85 -25.69
CA LEU A 84 -9.17 -6.83 -26.92
C LEU A 84 -9.11 -5.49 -27.64
N GLN A 85 -9.15 -4.37 -26.91
CA GLN A 85 -9.00 -3.03 -27.49
C GLN A 85 -7.62 -2.85 -28.14
N LYS A 86 -6.56 -3.34 -27.48
CA LYS A 86 -5.21 -3.34 -28.05
C LYS A 86 -5.14 -4.16 -29.33
N GLN A 87 -5.67 -5.38 -29.32
CA GLN A 87 -5.70 -6.25 -30.52
C GLN A 87 -6.50 -5.62 -31.66
N LEU A 88 -7.62 -4.96 -31.35
CA LEU A 88 -8.43 -4.25 -32.35
C LEU A 88 -7.64 -3.10 -32.98
N LEU A 89 -6.94 -2.31 -32.17
CA LEU A 89 -6.12 -1.19 -32.65
C LEU A 89 -4.96 -1.67 -33.54
N GLU A 90 -4.25 -2.72 -33.11
CA GLU A 90 -3.17 -3.33 -33.90
C GLU A 90 -3.68 -3.88 -35.24
N THR A 91 -4.86 -4.53 -35.23
CA THR A 91 -5.50 -5.04 -36.45
C THR A 91 -5.91 -3.90 -37.37
N GLN A 92 -6.52 -2.83 -36.83
CA GLN A 92 -6.90 -1.66 -37.61
C GLN A 92 -5.71 -0.97 -38.27
N ALA A 93 -4.59 -0.83 -37.53
CA ALA A 93 -3.35 -0.27 -38.06
C ALA A 93 -2.79 -1.11 -39.22
N LEU A 94 -2.76 -2.44 -39.08
CA LEU A 94 -2.32 -3.35 -40.14
C LEU A 94 -3.23 -3.26 -41.38
N VAL A 95 -4.55 -3.24 -41.19
CA VAL A 95 -5.50 -3.09 -42.30
C VAL A 95 -5.32 -1.76 -43.02
N ALA A 96 -5.09 -0.67 -42.28
CA ALA A 96 -4.83 0.64 -42.87
C ALA A 96 -3.54 0.64 -43.70
N GLU A 97 -2.47 0.05 -43.19
CA GLU A 97 -1.19 -0.07 -43.92
C GLU A 97 -1.36 -0.89 -45.21
N LEU A 98 -2.06 -2.02 -45.13
CA LEU A 98 -2.32 -2.86 -46.31
C LEU A 98 -3.16 -2.11 -47.35
N ARG A 99 -4.22 -1.41 -46.93
CA ARG A 99 -5.03 -0.59 -47.83
C ARG A 99 -4.20 0.50 -48.51
N TYR A 100 -3.36 1.19 -47.76
CA TYR A 100 -2.46 2.20 -48.31
C TYR A 100 -1.53 1.61 -49.38
N LYS A 101 -0.90 0.45 -49.10
CA LYS A 101 -0.06 -0.26 -50.08
C LYS A 101 -0.83 -0.68 -51.33
N THR A 102 -2.06 -1.16 -51.19
CA THR A 102 -2.90 -1.53 -52.34
C THR A 102 -3.22 -0.33 -53.21
N ILE A 103 -3.65 0.79 -52.61
CA ILE A 103 -3.97 2.03 -53.32
C ILE A 103 -2.75 2.57 -54.08
N LEU A 104 -1.55 2.53 -53.47
CA LEU A 104 -0.32 2.92 -54.15
C LEU A 104 -0.01 2.05 -55.37
N LYS A 105 -0.23 0.74 -55.27
CA LYS A 105 -0.03 -0.20 -56.39
C LYS A 105 -1.05 0.02 -57.51
N GLU A 106 -2.31 0.24 -57.18
CA GLU A 106 -3.40 0.44 -58.15
C GLU A 106 -3.28 1.78 -58.90
N ASN A 107 -2.80 2.82 -58.23
CA ASN A 107 -2.63 4.16 -58.82
C ASN A 107 -1.30 4.34 -59.57
N GLY A 108 -0.58 3.26 -59.86
CA GLY A 108 0.66 3.30 -60.63
C GLY A 108 1.83 3.98 -59.92
N GLY A 109 1.89 3.89 -58.59
CA GLY A 109 3.09 4.27 -57.84
C GLY A 109 4.30 3.49 -58.37
N ILE A 110 5.35 4.25 -58.72
CA ILE A 110 6.61 3.81 -59.37
C ILE A 110 7.11 2.46 -58.86
#